data_AF-A0A970PDN8-F1
#
_entry.id   AF-A0A970PDN8-F1
#
_cell.length_a   1.000
_cell.length_b   1.000
_cell.length_c   1.000
_cell.angle_alpha   90.00
_cell.angle_beta   90.00
_cell.angle_gamma   90.00
#
_symmetry.space_group_name_H-M   'P 1'
#
loop_
_entity.id
_entity.type
_entity.pdbx_description
1 polymer ?
#
loop_
_entity_poly.entity_id
_entity_poly.type
_entity_poly.pdbx_seq_one_letter_code
_entity_poly.pdbx_strand_id
1 'polypeptide(L)'
;MNIDYSKHLENKIKEDYMNISHGGRRFVFDIDGVIANQAKDNNYELAEPNIPMINIINKLYDMGNYIVLFTARGYVTGIDWSSVTKDQMSRWELKYHELHFGKPNADYYVDDRMLSLEMLYKYFG
;
A
#
# COMPACT_ATOMS: atom_id res chain seq x y z
N MET A 1 -9.53 10.54 -33.64
CA MET A 1 -8.24 10.54 -32.91
C MET A 1 -8.25 9.74 -31.58
N ASN A 2 -9.26 8.91 -31.28
CA ASN A 2 -9.40 8.29 -29.93
C ASN A 2 -9.29 6.75 -29.86
N ILE A 3 -8.92 6.06 -30.95
CA ILE A 3 -8.86 4.58 -30.95
C ILE A 3 -7.49 4.05 -30.49
N ASP A 4 -6.43 4.86 -30.61
CA ASP A 4 -5.04 4.42 -30.36
C ASP A 4 -4.63 4.56 -28.87
N TYR A 5 -5.08 5.63 -28.21
CA TYR A 5 -4.69 5.91 -26.82
C TYR A 5 -5.28 4.90 -25.81
N SER A 6 -6.54 4.50 -25.97
CA SER A 6 -7.16 3.49 -25.10
C SER A 6 -6.47 2.14 -25.24
N LYS A 7 -6.14 1.74 -26.47
CA LYS A 7 -5.42 0.50 -26.75
C LYS A 7 -4.01 0.51 -26.18
N HIS A 8 -3.31 1.64 -26.29
CA HIS A 8 -2.00 1.81 -25.67
C HIS A 8 -2.07 1.68 -24.14
N LEU A 9 -3.06 2.34 -23.51
CA LEU A 9 -3.28 2.25 -22.07
C LEU A 9 -3.61 0.82 -21.61
N GLU A 10 -4.49 0.11 -22.33
CA GLU A 10 -4.81 -1.28 -22.06
C GLU A 10 -3.58 -2.20 -22.17
N ASN A 11 -2.74 -1.98 -23.18
CA ASN A 11 -1.50 -2.74 -23.34
C ASN A 11 -0.53 -2.47 -22.19
N LYS A 12 -0.37 -1.21 -21.78
CA LYS A 12 0.46 -0.85 -20.62
C LYS A 12 -0.05 -1.48 -19.33
N ILE A 13 -1.36 -1.43 -19.08
CA ILE A 13 -1.99 -2.09 -17.93
C ILE A 13 -1.68 -3.59 -17.91
N LYS A 14 -1.81 -4.26 -19.06
CA LYS A 14 -1.50 -5.70 -19.18
C LYS A 14 -0.02 -5.98 -18.94
N GLU A 15 0.87 -5.16 -19.49
CA GLU A 15 2.31 -5.30 -19.31
C GLU A 15 2.70 -5.14 -17.84
N ASP A 16 2.22 -4.07 -17.18
CA ASP A 16 2.46 -3.83 -15.76
C ASP A 16 1.91 -4.96 -14.88
N TYR A 17 0.67 -5.38 -15.14
CA TYR A 17 0.05 -6.51 -14.45
C TYR A 17 0.92 -7.76 -14.57
N MET A 18 1.35 -8.12 -15.78
CA MET A 18 2.21 -9.28 -15.99
C MET A 18 3.54 -9.09 -15.26
N ASN A 19 4.21 -7.95 -15.40
CA ASN A 19 5.51 -7.68 -14.76
C ASN A 19 5.48 -7.79 -13.23
N ILE A 20 4.37 -7.36 -12.60
CA ILE A 20 4.16 -7.47 -11.15
C ILE A 20 3.77 -8.90 -10.74
N SER A 21 2.95 -9.57 -11.56
CA SER A 21 2.45 -10.92 -11.25
C SER A 21 3.52 -12.01 -11.36
N HIS A 22 4.65 -11.75 -12.02
CA HIS A 22 5.81 -12.66 -12.03
C HIS A 22 6.61 -12.67 -10.72
N GLY A 23 6.26 -11.80 -9.75
CA GLY A 23 6.95 -11.74 -8.47
C GLY A 23 8.30 -11.01 -8.52
N GLY A 24 9.03 -11.04 -7.40
CA GLY A 24 10.38 -10.48 -7.29
C GLY A 24 10.44 -8.95 -7.24
N ARG A 25 9.30 -8.25 -7.17
CA ARG A 25 9.25 -6.80 -6.95
C ARG A 25 9.21 -6.49 -5.47
N ARG A 26 9.72 -5.32 -5.08
CA ARG A 26 9.64 -4.80 -3.72
C ARG A 26 8.66 -3.64 -3.69
N PHE A 27 7.62 -3.76 -2.87
CA PHE A 27 6.63 -2.72 -2.63
C PHE A 27 6.82 -2.12 -1.26
N VAL A 28 6.64 -0.80 -1.17
CA VAL A 28 6.59 -0.07 0.10
C VAL A 28 5.21 0.56 0.20
N PHE A 29 4.42 0.14 1.19
CA PHE A 29 3.08 0.67 1.42
C PHE A 29 3.08 1.59 2.63
N ASP A 30 2.45 2.75 2.47
CA ASP A 30 1.96 3.51 3.62
C ASP A 30 0.88 2.71 4.35
N ILE A 31 0.62 3.05 5.61
CA ILE A 31 -0.48 2.45 6.37
C ILE A 31 -1.72 3.34 6.31
N ASP A 32 -1.64 4.57 6.82
CA ASP A 32 -2.81 5.42 6.98
C ASP A 32 -3.23 6.08 5.66
N GLY A 33 -4.50 5.90 5.26
CA GLY A 33 -5.01 6.30 3.95
C GLY A 33 -4.72 5.30 2.82
N VAL A 34 -4.03 4.19 3.10
CA VAL A 34 -3.74 3.12 2.14
C VAL A 34 -4.25 1.76 2.63
N ILE A 35 -3.66 1.23 3.71
CA ILE A 35 -4.05 -0.04 4.34
C ILE A 35 -5.14 0.17 5.39
N ALA A 36 -5.01 1.24 6.16
CA ALA A 36 -6.01 1.70 7.11
C ALA A 36 -6.75 2.90 6.53
N ASN A 37 -8.05 2.99 6.79
CA ASN A 37 -8.80 4.23 6.56
C ASN A 37 -8.23 5.33 7.47
N GLN A 38 -8.38 6.59 7.07
CA GLN A 38 -7.89 7.71 7.88
C GLN A 38 -8.55 7.69 9.26
N ALA A 39 -7.73 7.51 10.29
CA ALA A 39 -8.18 7.57 11.67
C ALA A 39 -8.55 9.02 12.02
N LYS A 40 -9.69 9.21 12.68
CA LYS A 40 -10.05 10.53 13.25
C LYS A 40 -9.05 10.90 14.34
N ASP A 41 -8.62 12.15 14.34
CA ASP A 41 -7.75 12.75 15.37
C ASP A 41 -6.45 11.97 15.64
N ASN A 42 -5.95 11.21 14.65
CA ASN A 42 -4.80 10.32 14.79
C ASN A 42 -4.94 9.28 15.91
N ASN A 43 -6.17 8.94 16.32
CA ASN A 43 -6.40 7.81 17.22
C ASN A 43 -6.31 6.50 16.42
N TYR A 44 -5.08 6.04 16.22
CA TYR A 44 -4.80 4.88 15.39
C TYR A 44 -5.41 3.59 15.93
N GLU A 45 -5.73 3.49 17.23
CA GLU A 45 -6.38 2.30 17.80
C GLU A 45 -7.75 2.03 17.15
N LEU A 46 -8.44 3.11 16.77
CA LEU A 46 -9.76 3.09 16.13
C LEU A 46 -9.69 3.01 14.60
N ALA A 47 -8.49 2.88 14.02
CA ALA A 47 -8.35 2.79 12.58
C ALA A 47 -9.07 1.53 12.07
N GLU A 48 -9.83 1.70 10.98
CA GLU A 48 -10.53 0.62 10.30
C GLU A 48 -9.74 0.14 9.07
N PRO A 49 -9.81 -1.15 8.71
CA PRO A 49 -9.09 -1.67 7.56
C PRO A 49 -9.70 -1.21 6.22
N ASN A 50 -8.84 -0.87 5.26
CA ASN A 50 -9.19 -0.79 3.85
C ASN A 50 -9.08 -2.20 3.23
N ILE A 51 -10.15 -2.97 3.37
CA ILE A 51 -10.21 -4.38 2.93
C ILE A 51 -9.84 -4.57 1.45
N PRO A 52 -10.35 -3.76 0.49
CA PRO A 52 -9.92 -3.85 -0.90
C PRO A 52 -8.40 -3.78 -1.10
N MET A 53 -7.72 -2.83 -0.43
CA MET A 53 -6.27 -2.69 -0.55
C MET A 53 -5.53 -3.85 0.13
N ILE A 54 -5.98 -4.30 1.30
CA ILE A 54 -5.42 -5.46 2.00
C ILE A 54 -5.45 -6.70 1.09
N ASN A 55 -6.57 -6.94 0.42
CA ASN A 55 -6.70 -8.06 -0.53
C ASN A 55 -5.71 -7.94 -1.69
N ILE A 56 -5.49 -6.73 -2.23
CA ILE A 56 -4.50 -6.51 -3.28
C ILE A 56 -3.09 -6.78 -2.76
N ILE A 57 -2.72 -6.27 -1.58
CA ILE A 57 -1.40 -6.49 -1.01
C ILE A 57 -1.16 -7.98 -0.74
N ASN A 58 -2.17 -8.69 -0.24
CA ASN A 58 -2.09 -10.14 -0.04
C ASN A 58 -1.91 -10.89 -1.38
N LYS A 59 -2.60 -10.49 -2.46
CA LYS A 59 -2.35 -11.04 -3.80
C LYS A 59 -0.90 -10.77 -4.26
N LEU A 60 -0.40 -9.55 -4.08
CA LEU A 60 0.98 -9.19 -4.44
C LEU A 60 1.99 -10.06 -3.67
N TYR A 61 1.77 -10.27 -2.37
CA TYR A 61 2.56 -11.17 -1.54
C TYR A 61 2.54 -12.60 -2.10
N ASP A 62 1.34 -13.14 -2.38
CA ASP A 62 1.15 -14.51 -2.86
C ASP A 62 1.72 -14.74 -4.28
N MET A 63 1.86 -13.67 -5.07
CA MET A 63 2.58 -13.66 -6.35
C MET A 63 4.12 -13.66 -6.19
N GLY A 64 4.64 -13.73 -4.96
CA GLY A 64 6.08 -13.78 -4.69
C GLY A 64 6.76 -12.41 -4.68
N ASN A 65 6.01 -11.33 -4.41
CA ASN A 65 6.59 -10.00 -4.22
C ASN A 65 6.94 -9.75 -2.74
N TYR A 66 7.92 -8.88 -2.54
CA TYR A 66 8.38 -8.46 -1.22
C TYR A 66 7.60 -7.22 -0.76
N ILE A 67 6.94 -7.32 0.38
CA ILE A 67 6.02 -6.30 0.90
C ILE A 67 6.62 -5.66 2.15
N VAL A 68 6.84 -4.35 2.09
CA VAL A 68 7.31 -3.52 3.19
C VAL A 68 6.22 -2.55 3.58
N LEU A 69 5.95 -2.41 4.87
CA LEU A 69 5.08 -1.37 5.41
C LEU A 69 5.97 -0.26 5.97
N PHE A 70 5.70 1.01 5.63
CA PHE A 70 6.45 2.15 6.15
C PHE A 70 5.50 3.27 6.57
N THR A 71 5.40 3.51 7.88
CA THR A 71 4.38 4.40 8.46
C THR A 71 4.98 5.59 9.21
N ALA A 72 4.26 6.71 9.15
CA ALA A 72 4.56 7.94 9.90
C ALA A 72 3.91 7.98 11.28
N ARG A 73 3.20 6.91 11.70
CA ARG A 73 2.63 6.80 13.05
C ARG A 73 3.71 7.04 14.10
N GLY A 74 3.44 7.96 15.02
CA GLY A 74 4.38 8.35 16.07
C GLY A 74 5.50 9.30 15.63
N TYR A 75 5.62 9.64 14.34
CA TYR A 75 6.70 10.53 13.87
C TYR A 75 6.68 11.91 14.55
N VAL A 76 5.49 12.52 14.66
CA VAL A 76 5.34 13.85 15.29
C VAL A 76 5.28 13.76 16.81
N THR A 77 4.59 12.75 17.34
CA THR A 77 4.30 12.67 18.78
C THR A 77 5.37 11.95 19.59
N GLY A 78 6.24 11.16 18.94
CA GLY A 78 7.21 10.28 19.60
C GLY A 78 6.58 9.05 20.29
N ILE A 79 5.26 8.86 20.19
CA ILE A 79 4.56 7.71 20.78
C ILE A 79 4.89 6.46 19.98
N ASP A 80 5.27 5.39 20.67
CA ASP A 80 5.48 4.08 20.05
C ASP A 80 4.13 3.39 19.76
N TRP A 81 3.80 3.31 18.46
CA TRP A 81 2.59 2.65 17.97
C TRP A 81 2.85 1.23 17.46
N SER A 82 4.01 0.65 17.75
CA SER A 82 4.44 -0.63 17.19
C SER A 82 3.53 -1.79 17.59
N SER A 83 3.15 -1.90 18.86
CA SER A 83 2.25 -2.97 19.32
C SER A 83 0.88 -2.86 18.65
N VAL A 84 0.24 -1.69 18.74
CA VAL A 84 -1.09 -1.44 18.16
C VAL A 84 -1.11 -1.73 16.66
N THR A 85 -0.08 -1.27 15.94
CA THR A 85 0.00 -1.46 14.49
C THR A 85 0.21 -2.92 14.13
N LYS A 86 1.09 -3.65 14.84
CA LYS A 86 1.30 -5.09 14.60
C LYS A 86 0.03 -5.90 14.87
N ASP A 87 -0.67 -5.60 15.96
CA ASP A 87 -1.94 -6.25 16.31
C ASP A 87 -3.01 -5.98 15.26
N GLN A 88 -3.07 -4.76 14.71
CA GLN A 88 -3.95 -4.43 13.59
C GLN A 88 -3.61 -5.24 12.33
N MET A 89 -2.35 -5.24 11.88
CA MET A 89 -1.98 -5.99 10.67
C MET A 89 -2.28 -7.48 10.83
N SER A 90 -2.04 -8.03 12.02
CA SER A 90 -2.36 -9.43 12.32
C SER A 90 -3.86 -9.71 12.30
N ARG A 91 -4.69 -8.87 12.93
CA ARG A 91 -6.16 -9.04 12.95
C ARG A 91 -6.80 -8.84 11.58
N TRP A 92 -6.18 -8.03 10.73
CA TRP A 92 -6.64 -7.79 9.37
C TRP A 92 -6.08 -8.80 8.36
N GLU A 93 -5.32 -9.79 8.85
CA GLU A 93 -4.72 -10.85 8.03
C GLU A 93 -3.86 -10.32 6.87
N LEU A 94 -3.19 -9.17 7.09
CA LEU A 94 -2.30 -8.58 6.11
C LEU A 94 -0.95 -9.29 6.12
N LYS A 95 -0.54 -9.80 4.96
CA LYS A 95 0.76 -10.44 4.74
C LYS A 95 1.81 -9.40 4.36
N TYR A 96 2.90 -9.35 5.11
CA TYR A 96 4.04 -8.47 4.84
C TYR A 96 5.35 -9.08 5.33
N HIS A 97 6.48 -8.55 4.86
CA HIS A 97 7.81 -9.03 5.20
C HIS A 97 8.51 -8.13 6.22
N GLU A 98 8.35 -6.81 6.08
CA GLU A 98 8.97 -5.80 6.96
C GLU A 98 7.93 -4.74 7.37
N LEU A 99 8.02 -4.25 8.61
CA LEU A 99 7.27 -3.10 9.11
C LEU A 99 8.24 -2.09 9.71
N HIS A 100 8.29 -0.91 9.12
CA HIS A 100 9.16 0.20 9.52
C HIS A 100 8.34 1.38 10.02
N PHE A 101 8.85 2.03 11.07
CA PHE A 101 8.36 3.29 11.61
C PHE A 101 9.35 4.41 11.28
N GLY A 102 8.92 5.66 11.48
CA GLY A 102 9.79 6.83 11.28
C GLY A 102 9.75 7.40 9.87
N LYS A 103 8.72 7.07 9.08
CA LYS A 103 8.43 7.79 7.83
C LYS A 103 8.17 9.27 8.17
N PRO A 104 8.83 10.24 7.49
CA PRO A 104 8.61 11.64 7.76
C PRO A 104 7.13 12.06 7.68
N ASN A 105 6.64 12.86 8.62
CA ASN A 105 5.37 13.52 8.39
C ASN A 105 5.57 14.62 7.34
N ALA A 106 4.83 14.53 6.23
CA ALA A 106 4.91 15.44 5.11
C ALA A 106 3.54 15.62 4.45
N ASP A 107 3.28 16.81 3.91
CA ASP A 107 2.06 17.10 3.17
C ASP A 107 2.04 16.41 1.79
N TYR A 108 3.21 16.28 1.17
CA TYR A 108 3.38 15.65 -0.14
C TYR A 108 4.63 14.78 -0.21
N TYR A 109 4.51 13.68 -0.92
CA TYR A 109 5.62 12.85 -1.38
C TYR A 109 5.76 12.97 -2.89
N VAL A 110 6.99 13.16 -3.38
CA VAL A 110 7.30 13.19 -4.81
C VAL A 110 8.28 12.04 -5.08
N ASP A 111 7.82 11.03 -5.82
CA ASP A 111 8.54 9.78 -6.04
C ASP A 111 8.34 9.33 -7.50
N ASP A 112 9.43 9.13 -8.22
CA ASP A 112 9.44 8.73 -9.64
C ASP A 112 9.03 7.26 -9.85
N ARG A 113 9.03 6.46 -8.78
CA ARG A 113 8.62 5.05 -8.76
C ARG A 113 7.27 4.84 -8.08
N MET A 114 6.52 5.92 -7.84
CA MET A 114 5.18 5.86 -7.26
C MET A 114 4.21 5.08 -8.15
N LEU A 115 3.57 4.07 -7.58
CA LEU A 115 2.39 3.44 -8.16
C LEU A 115 1.14 3.92 -7.40
N SER A 116 0.21 4.55 -8.12
CA SER A 116 -0.98 5.10 -7.48
C SER A 116 -1.97 4.00 -7.06
N LEU A 117 -2.81 4.30 -6.07
CA LEU A 117 -3.86 3.39 -5.61
C LEU A 117 -4.83 3.06 -6.75
N GLU A 118 -5.19 4.03 -7.59
CA GLU A 118 -6.05 3.82 -8.75
C GLU A 118 -5.47 2.78 -9.71
N MET A 119 -4.16 2.83 -9.97
CA MET A 119 -3.51 1.84 -10.84
C MET A 119 -3.49 0.46 -10.19
N LEU A 120 -3.21 0.36 -8.88
CA LEU A 120 -3.31 -0.91 -8.16
C LEU A 120 -4.71 -1.53 -8.24
N TYR A 121 -5.75 -0.72 -8.05
CA TYR A 121 -7.14 -1.19 -8.22
C TYR A 121 -7.43 -1.59 -9.66
N LYS A 122 -6.93 -0.86 -10.67
CA LYS A 122 -7.08 -1.27 -12.08
C LYS A 122 -6.37 -2.58 -12.41
N TYR A 123 -5.25 -2.87 -11.75
CA TYR A 123 -4.47 -4.07 -12.00
C TYR A 123 -5.04 -5.28 -11.27
N PHE A 124 -5.43 -5.13 -10.00
CA PHE A 124 -5.70 -6.25 -9.09
C PHE A 124 -7.05 -6.21 -8.38
N GLY A 125 -7.84 -5.16 -8.61
CA GLY A 125 -9.20 -4.98 -8.07
C GLY A 125 -10.24 -5.86 -8.74
#